data_AF-E0X879-F1
#
_entry.id   AF-E0X879-F1
#
_cell.length_a   1.000
_cell.length_b   1.000
_cell.length_c   1.000
_cell.angle_alpha   90.00
_cell.angle_beta   90.00
_cell.angle_gamma   90.00
#
_symmetry.space_group_name_H-M   'P 1'
#
loop_
_entity.id
_entity.type
_entity.pdbx_description
1 polymer ?
#
loop_
_entity_poly.entity_id
_entity_poly.type
_entity_poly.pdbx_seq_one_letter_code
_entity_poly.pdbx_strand_id
1 'polypeptide(L)'
;MGDRSAGGAGSDAEAGASEAWAEAVVAGLDGARAAERALADALRPAMSVKEENAQRRAEALRAAAMGLGAAGCASAAGVSERLLASWRAEGSVFDAALSTARSLAHVHGVVPDVAANPAVLRVALDAILRGVPFIEAGALVGVKRDTFYRLRRGNPHLGALFGAAQNLRRRSVSPGRKRKAELKGYRLVRLDASEPPRADPDA
;
A
#
# COMPACT_ATOMS: atom_id res chain seq x y z
N MET A 1 10.99 -15.47 52.12
CA MET A 1 9.67 -15.01 51.68
C MET A 1 9.93 -13.95 50.62
N GLY A 2 9.47 -14.21 49.39
CA GLY A 2 9.97 -13.55 48.18
C GLY A 2 9.36 -12.17 47.96
N ASP A 3 10.23 -11.25 47.56
CA ASP A 3 9.85 -9.95 47.04
C ASP A 3 10.08 -9.97 45.52
N ARG A 4 8.98 -10.07 44.76
CA ARG A 4 8.95 -9.93 43.30
C ARG A 4 7.59 -9.32 42.93
N SER A 5 7.50 -8.00 42.91
CA SER A 5 6.46 -7.29 42.16
C SER A 5 6.83 -5.81 42.01
N ALA A 6 7.73 -5.52 41.06
CA ALA A 6 7.99 -4.14 40.60
C ALA A 6 8.27 -4.04 39.09
N GLY A 7 8.16 -5.13 38.33
CA GLY A 7 8.57 -5.17 36.92
C GLY A 7 7.51 -4.80 35.87
N GLY A 8 6.24 -4.62 36.25
CA GLY A 8 5.13 -4.51 35.28
C GLY A 8 4.78 -3.09 34.82
N ALA A 9 4.90 -2.08 35.69
CA ALA A 9 4.45 -0.73 35.36
C ALA A 9 5.37 -0.01 34.34
N GLY A 10 6.67 -0.33 34.33
CA GLY A 10 7.64 0.25 33.38
C GLY A 10 7.48 -0.31 31.97
N SER A 11 7.23 -1.61 31.82
CA SER A 11 7.08 -2.25 30.51
C SER A 11 5.82 -1.81 29.77
N ASP A 12 4.73 -1.58 30.51
CA ASP A 12 3.45 -1.18 29.91
C ASP A 12 3.47 0.29 29.46
N ALA A 13 4.15 1.17 30.21
CA ALA A 13 4.34 2.56 29.83
C ALA A 13 5.26 2.72 28.60
N GLU A 14 6.35 1.95 28.54
CA GLU A 14 7.25 1.92 27.38
C GLU A 14 6.59 1.32 26.14
N ALA A 15 5.77 0.27 26.31
CA ALA A 15 4.95 -0.29 25.24
C ALA A 15 3.95 0.74 24.71
N GLY A 16 3.24 1.46 25.59
CA GLY A 16 2.30 2.51 25.22
C GLY A 16 2.97 3.69 24.48
N ALA A 17 4.17 4.09 24.90
CA ALA A 17 4.95 5.13 24.22
C ALA A 17 5.40 4.69 22.82
N SER A 18 5.83 3.43 22.68
CA SER A 18 6.24 2.84 21.39
C SER A 18 5.05 2.72 20.42
N GLU A 19 3.86 2.36 20.91
CA GLU A 19 2.65 2.32 20.10
C GLU A 19 2.22 3.71 19.62
N ALA A 20 2.20 4.71 20.51
CA ALA A 20 1.87 6.08 20.14
C ALA A 20 2.86 6.68 19.12
N TRP A 21 4.15 6.41 19.29
CA TRP A 21 5.17 6.79 18.31
C TRP A 21 4.92 6.13 16.95
N ALA A 22 4.63 4.82 16.92
CA ALA A 22 4.38 4.10 15.68
C ALA A 22 3.11 4.59 14.97
N GLU A 23 2.05 4.87 15.72
CA GLU A 23 0.83 5.50 15.18
C GLU A 23 1.13 6.87 14.56
N ALA A 24 1.93 7.72 15.22
CA ALA A 24 2.32 9.03 14.69
C ALA A 24 3.16 8.92 13.41
N VAL A 25 4.14 8.00 13.37
CA VAL A 25 4.96 7.75 12.18
C VAL A 25 4.09 7.31 11.00
N VAL A 26 3.20 6.33 11.22
CA VAL A 26 2.34 5.80 10.17
C VAL A 26 1.30 6.82 9.71
N ALA A 27 0.71 7.60 10.63
CA ALA A 27 -0.15 8.73 10.29
C ALA A 27 0.60 9.79 9.48
N GLY A 28 1.87 10.07 9.80
CA GLY A 28 2.73 10.96 9.02
C GLY A 28 2.98 10.44 7.60
N LEU A 29 3.19 9.13 7.42
CA LEU A 29 3.33 8.51 6.10
C LEU A 29 2.06 8.66 5.25
N ASP A 30 0.88 8.45 5.85
CA ASP A 30 -0.39 8.64 5.15
C ASP A 30 -0.68 10.12 4.86
N GLY A 31 -0.38 10.99 5.83
CA GLY A 31 -0.46 12.44 5.70
C GLY A 31 0.43 12.98 4.58
N ALA A 32 1.64 12.44 4.41
CA ALA A 32 2.51 12.81 3.30
C ALA A 32 1.88 12.47 1.93
N ARG A 33 1.22 11.31 1.80
CA ARG A 33 0.49 10.98 0.56
C ARG A 33 -0.74 11.86 0.36
N ALA A 34 -1.43 12.24 1.43
CA ALA A 34 -2.53 13.18 1.37
C ALA A 34 -2.04 14.57 0.92
N ALA A 35 -0.89 15.03 1.41
CA ALA A 35 -0.26 16.26 0.99
C ALA A 35 0.17 16.22 -0.48
N GLU A 36 0.79 15.13 -0.95
CA GLU A 36 1.13 14.96 -2.37
C GLU A 36 -0.12 15.04 -3.28
N ARG A 37 -1.24 14.42 -2.88
CA ARG A 37 -2.52 14.55 -3.59
C ARG A 37 -3.05 15.98 -3.58
N ALA A 38 -3.04 16.65 -2.43
CA ALA A 38 -3.50 18.03 -2.32
C ALA A 38 -2.63 18.99 -3.15
N LEU A 39 -1.32 18.77 -3.22
CA LEU A 39 -0.40 19.52 -4.09
C LEU A 39 -0.72 19.29 -5.56
N ALA A 40 -0.97 18.04 -5.95
CA ALA A 40 -1.38 17.71 -7.32
C ALA A 40 -2.68 18.44 -7.69
N ASP A 41 -3.68 18.38 -6.82
CA ASP A 41 -4.99 19.04 -7.00
C ASP A 41 -4.88 20.58 -7.06
N ALA A 42 -3.98 21.17 -6.25
CA ALA A 42 -3.75 22.61 -6.22
C ALA A 42 -3.08 23.15 -7.49
N LEU A 43 -2.19 22.37 -8.12
CA LEU A 43 -1.56 22.76 -9.38
C LEU A 43 -2.51 22.62 -10.57
N ARG A 44 -3.35 21.57 -10.57
CA ARG A 44 -4.47 21.40 -11.50
C ARG A 44 -5.43 20.34 -10.96
N PRO A 45 -6.72 20.35 -11.35
CA PRO A 45 -7.71 19.41 -10.82
C PRO A 45 -7.40 17.91 -11.04
N ALA A 46 -6.46 17.55 -11.92
CA ALA A 46 -6.00 16.16 -12.07
C ALA A 46 -4.65 16.08 -12.80
N MET A 47 -3.74 15.22 -12.34
CA MET A 47 -2.54 14.88 -13.10
C MET A 47 -2.89 14.24 -14.47
N SER A 48 -2.12 14.55 -15.53
CA SER A 48 -2.25 13.80 -16.78
C SER A 48 -1.75 12.38 -16.55
N VAL A 49 -2.36 11.43 -17.26
CA VAL A 49 -1.97 10.01 -17.21
C VAL A 49 -0.49 9.82 -17.57
N LYS A 50 0.06 10.67 -18.45
CA LYS A 50 1.48 10.62 -18.83
C LYS A 50 2.41 10.94 -17.65
N GLU A 51 2.09 11.99 -16.90
CA GLU A 51 2.89 12.42 -15.74
C GLU A 51 2.72 11.48 -14.56
N GLU A 52 1.49 10.98 -14.32
CA GLU A 52 1.26 9.95 -13.30
C GLU A 52 2.06 8.68 -13.59
N ASN A 53 2.03 8.21 -14.84
CA ASN A 53 2.84 7.05 -15.25
C ASN A 53 4.35 7.33 -15.15
N ALA A 54 4.81 8.56 -15.42
CA ALA A 54 6.21 8.92 -15.24
C ALA A 54 6.63 8.83 -13.76
N GLN A 55 5.81 9.36 -12.84
CA GLN A 55 6.05 9.25 -11.40
C GLN A 55 6.07 7.79 -10.94
N ARG A 56 5.06 6.99 -11.34
CA ARG A 56 4.99 5.57 -10.98
C ARG A 56 6.19 4.77 -11.52
N ARG A 57 6.67 5.08 -12.73
CA ARG A 57 7.90 4.49 -13.27
C ARG A 57 9.14 4.87 -12.45
N ALA A 58 9.24 6.13 -12.00
CA ALA A 58 10.33 6.56 -11.13
C ALA A 58 10.33 5.79 -9.79
N GLU A 59 9.17 5.55 -9.19
CA GLU A 59 9.05 4.73 -7.98
C GLU A 59 9.46 3.27 -8.22
N ALA A 60 9.09 2.68 -9.37
CA ALA A 60 9.56 1.34 -9.75
C ALA A 60 11.09 1.28 -9.89
N LEU A 61 11.70 2.29 -10.51
CA LEU A 61 13.17 2.38 -10.66
C LEU A 61 13.86 2.52 -9.30
N ARG A 62 13.33 3.37 -8.42
CA ARG A 62 13.84 3.53 -7.06
C ARG A 62 13.78 2.21 -6.29
N ALA A 63 12.66 1.48 -6.38
CA ALA A 63 12.50 0.18 -5.75
C ALA A 63 13.52 -0.85 -6.29
N ALA A 64 13.71 -0.90 -7.61
CA ALA A 64 14.71 -1.74 -8.25
C ALA A 64 16.14 -1.44 -7.78
N ALA A 65 16.48 -0.16 -7.62
CA ALA A 65 17.78 0.27 -7.09
C ALA A 65 18.00 -0.13 -5.61
N MET A 66 16.92 -0.41 -4.88
CA MET A 66 16.96 -0.97 -3.51
C MET A 66 16.99 -2.52 -3.51
N GLY A 67 17.20 -3.14 -4.67
CA GLY A 67 17.29 -4.59 -4.81
C GLY A 67 15.94 -5.31 -4.88
N LEU A 68 14.82 -4.58 -4.94
CA LEU A 68 13.50 -5.20 -4.95
C LEU A 68 13.22 -5.95 -6.26
N GLY A 69 12.51 -7.08 -6.14
CA GLY A 69 12.03 -7.86 -7.27
C GLY A 69 10.88 -7.18 -8.01
N ALA A 70 10.38 -7.82 -9.08
CA ALA A 70 9.30 -7.27 -9.92
C ALA A 70 8.03 -6.94 -9.12
N ALA A 71 7.62 -7.85 -8.23
CA ALA A 71 6.48 -7.64 -7.33
C ALA A 71 6.66 -6.41 -6.42
N GLY A 72 7.83 -6.26 -5.81
CA GLY A 72 8.17 -5.11 -4.98
C GLY A 72 8.20 -3.80 -5.75
N CYS A 73 8.76 -3.81 -6.97
CA CYS A 73 8.77 -2.64 -7.86
C CYS A 73 7.35 -2.23 -8.25
N ALA A 74 6.49 -3.18 -8.60
CA ALA A 74 5.09 -2.93 -8.94
C ALA A 74 4.33 -2.34 -7.74
N SER A 75 4.52 -2.92 -6.55
CA SER A 75 3.91 -2.41 -5.32
C SER A 75 4.36 -1.00 -4.98
N ALA A 76 5.67 -0.71 -5.02
CA ALA A 76 6.21 0.63 -4.79
C ALA A 76 5.58 1.66 -5.75
N ALA A 77 5.48 1.30 -7.03
CA ALA A 77 4.85 2.10 -8.08
C ALA A 77 3.32 2.18 -8.00
N GLY A 78 2.68 1.42 -7.11
CA GLY A 78 1.21 1.40 -7.00
C GLY A 78 0.49 0.82 -8.22
N VAL A 79 1.14 -0.12 -8.91
CA VAL A 79 0.59 -0.80 -10.09
C VAL A 79 0.58 -2.31 -9.91
N SER A 80 -0.15 -3.00 -10.78
CA SER A 80 -0.09 -4.46 -10.85
C SER A 80 1.22 -4.92 -11.51
N GLU A 81 1.69 -6.12 -11.16
CA GLU A 81 2.84 -6.75 -11.83
C GLU A 81 2.62 -6.90 -13.35
N ARG A 82 1.37 -7.15 -13.76
CA ARG A 82 0.99 -7.23 -15.16
C ARG A 82 1.18 -5.89 -15.89
N LEU A 83 0.80 -4.78 -15.26
CA LEU A 83 1.01 -3.44 -15.83
C LEU A 83 2.49 -3.08 -15.87
N LEU A 84 3.26 -3.43 -14.84
CA LEU A 84 4.71 -3.25 -14.86
C LEU A 84 5.35 -4.07 -16.00
N ALA A 85 4.91 -5.32 -16.20
CA ALA A 85 5.37 -6.15 -17.30
C ALA A 85 5.02 -5.56 -18.67
N SER A 86 3.81 -4.99 -18.84
CA SER A 86 3.44 -4.34 -20.10
C SER A 86 4.29 -3.10 -20.36
N TRP A 87 4.57 -2.27 -19.34
CA TRP A 87 5.48 -1.12 -19.49
C TRP A 87 6.87 -1.52 -19.94
N ARG A 88 7.39 -2.65 -19.45
CA ARG A 88 8.70 -3.17 -19.86
C ARG A 88 8.68 -3.68 -21.31
N ALA A 89 7.60 -4.33 -21.72
CA ALA A 89 7.43 -4.82 -23.09
C ALA A 89 7.25 -3.69 -24.11
N GLU A 90 6.52 -2.64 -23.75
CA GLU A 90 6.21 -1.50 -24.62
C GLU A 90 7.37 -0.48 -24.72
N GLY A 91 8.18 -0.35 -23.66
CA GLY A 91 9.18 0.71 -23.56
C GLY A 91 10.59 0.18 -23.30
N SER A 92 11.39 0.02 -24.36
CA SER A 92 12.77 -0.47 -24.28
C SER A 92 13.67 0.38 -23.37
N VAL A 93 13.50 1.70 -23.36
CA VAL A 93 14.25 2.62 -22.49
C VAL A 93 13.91 2.39 -21.01
N PHE A 94 12.63 2.19 -20.69
CA PHE A 94 12.21 1.93 -19.32
C PHE A 94 12.69 0.55 -18.84
N ASP A 95 12.61 -0.47 -19.69
CA ASP A 95 13.13 -1.79 -19.36
C ASP A 95 14.65 -1.77 -19.11
N ALA A 96 15.42 -1.09 -19.97
CA ALA A 96 16.85 -0.92 -19.80
C ALA A 96 17.20 -0.18 -18.50
N ALA A 97 16.48 0.90 -18.18
CA ALA A 97 16.68 1.64 -16.93
C ALA A 97 16.38 0.76 -15.70
N LEU A 98 15.29 -0.01 -15.74
CA LEU A 98 14.90 -0.90 -14.63
C LEU A 98 15.90 -2.04 -14.46
N SER A 99 16.37 -2.64 -15.56
CA SER A 99 17.42 -3.65 -15.55
C SER A 99 18.72 -3.08 -14.97
N THR A 100 19.12 -1.89 -15.40
CA THR A 100 20.33 -1.21 -14.92
C THR A 100 20.26 -0.88 -13.43
N ALA A 101 19.11 -0.40 -12.94
CA ALA A 101 18.90 -0.16 -11.51
C ALA A 101 19.05 -1.45 -10.68
N ARG A 102 18.58 -2.59 -11.19
CA ARG A 102 18.77 -3.90 -10.54
C ARG A 102 20.22 -4.37 -10.59
N SER A 103 20.90 -4.17 -11.72
CA SER A 103 22.33 -4.47 -11.83
C SER A 103 23.16 -3.61 -10.88
N LEU A 104 22.82 -2.34 -10.70
CA LEU A 104 23.44 -1.45 -9.74
C LEU A 104 23.29 -1.99 -8.31
N ALA A 105 22.07 -2.37 -7.92
CA ALA A 105 21.82 -2.99 -6.62
C ALA A 105 22.66 -4.27 -6.44
N HIS A 106 22.72 -5.12 -7.46
CA HIS A 106 23.50 -6.36 -7.43
C HIS A 106 25.00 -6.12 -7.26
N VAL A 107 25.59 -5.22 -8.07
CA VAL A 107 27.03 -4.90 -8.05
C VAL A 107 27.45 -4.32 -6.69
N HIS A 108 26.60 -3.50 -6.09
CA HIS A 108 26.86 -2.92 -4.77
C HIS A 108 26.41 -3.79 -3.60
N GLY A 109 25.95 -5.02 -3.84
CA GLY A 109 25.48 -5.92 -2.79
C GLY A 109 24.26 -5.40 -2.01
N VAL A 110 23.45 -4.54 -2.61
CA VAL A 110 22.22 -4.01 -2.01
C VAL A 110 21.17 -5.11 -2.02
N VAL A 111 20.93 -5.68 -0.84
CA VAL A 111 19.89 -6.68 -0.62
C VAL A 111 18.69 -6.01 0.08
N PRO A 112 17.45 -6.31 -0.33
CA PRO A 112 16.27 -5.84 0.40
C PRO A 112 16.28 -6.33 1.84
N ASP A 113 16.40 -5.40 2.78
CA ASP A 113 16.30 -5.68 4.21
C ASP A 113 15.35 -4.70 4.88
N VAL A 114 14.23 -5.24 5.37
CA VAL A 114 13.20 -4.47 6.06
C VAL A 114 13.68 -3.93 7.41
N ALA A 115 14.65 -4.60 8.05
CA ALA A 115 15.17 -4.19 9.35
C ALA A 115 16.23 -3.09 9.23
N ALA A 116 17.01 -3.08 8.15
CA ALA A 116 18.14 -2.16 7.96
C ALA A 116 17.87 -1.02 6.97
N ASN A 117 16.94 -1.20 6.02
CA ASN A 117 16.68 -0.21 4.97
C ASN A 117 15.30 0.47 5.14
N PRO A 118 15.25 1.76 5.50
CA PRO A 118 13.99 2.48 5.71
C PRO A 118 13.14 2.60 4.43
N ALA A 119 13.75 2.62 3.24
CA ALA A 119 13.01 2.65 1.99
C ALA A 119 12.27 1.32 1.75
N VAL A 120 12.92 0.19 2.05
CA VAL A 120 12.31 -1.15 1.95
C VAL A 120 11.21 -1.31 3.01
N LEU A 121 11.45 -0.85 4.24
CA LEU A 121 10.42 -0.83 5.28
C LEU A 121 9.21 0.01 4.86
N ARG A 122 9.44 1.18 4.26
CA ARG A 122 8.35 2.04 3.75
C ARG A 122 7.52 1.31 2.70
N VAL A 123 8.12 0.58 1.76
CA VAL A 123 7.35 -0.21 0.77
C VAL A 123 6.44 -1.24 1.46
N ALA A 124 6.93 -1.93 2.49
CA ALA A 124 6.11 -2.88 3.26
C ALA A 124 4.95 -2.19 4.01
N LEU A 125 5.22 -1.06 4.67
CA LEU A 125 4.20 -0.28 5.38
C LEU A 125 3.15 0.29 4.41
N ASP A 126 3.59 0.81 3.26
CA ASP A 126 2.74 1.29 2.18
C ASP A 126 1.82 0.19 1.65
N ALA A 127 2.34 -1.02 1.42
CA ALA A 127 1.55 -2.15 1.00
C ALA A 127 0.46 -2.50 2.04
N ILE A 128 0.80 -2.54 3.33
CA ILE A 128 -0.14 -2.81 4.42
C ILE A 128 -1.23 -1.74 4.48
N LEU A 129 -0.86 -0.46 4.34
CA LEU A 129 -1.79 0.67 4.34
C LEU A 129 -2.77 0.61 3.16
N ARG A 130 -2.31 0.15 1.99
CA ARG A 130 -3.15 -0.12 0.82
C ARG A 130 -4.00 -1.39 0.97
N GLY A 131 -3.85 -2.11 2.07
CA GLY A 131 -4.67 -3.26 2.43
C GLY A 131 -4.10 -4.62 2.02
N VAL A 132 -2.85 -4.67 1.54
CA VAL A 132 -2.15 -5.93 1.27
C VAL A 132 -2.00 -6.70 2.60
N PRO A 133 -2.36 -8.00 2.64
CA PRO A 133 -2.15 -8.84 3.81
C PRO A 133 -0.68 -8.80 4.27
N PHE A 134 -0.47 -8.86 5.58
CA PHE A 134 0.87 -8.75 6.18
C PHE A 134 1.91 -9.69 5.54
N ILE A 135 1.52 -10.93 5.25
CA ILE A 135 2.42 -11.93 4.65
C ILE A 135 2.80 -11.57 3.22
N GLU A 136 1.82 -11.13 2.44
CA GLU A 136 2.04 -10.68 1.08
C GLU A 136 2.92 -9.43 1.06
N ALA A 137 2.73 -8.51 2.02
CA ALA A 137 3.60 -7.35 2.19
C ALA A 137 5.07 -7.74 2.41
N GLY A 138 5.34 -8.80 3.19
CA GLY A 138 6.69 -9.35 3.37
C GLY A 138 7.27 -9.93 2.07
N ALA A 139 6.45 -10.62 1.27
CA ALA A 139 6.88 -11.17 -0.01
C ALA A 139 7.25 -10.08 -1.03
N LEU A 140 6.53 -8.96 -1.04
CA LEU A 140 6.83 -7.81 -1.91
C LEU A 140 8.23 -7.23 -1.65
N VAL A 141 8.71 -7.31 -0.42
CA VAL A 141 10.05 -6.83 -0.01
C VAL A 141 11.10 -7.95 0.05
N GLY A 142 10.80 -9.11 -0.54
CA GLY A 142 11.75 -10.23 -0.65
C GLY A 142 11.97 -11.01 0.65
N VAL A 143 11.14 -10.80 1.67
CA VAL A 143 11.30 -11.45 2.98
C VAL A 143 10.39 -12.69 3.09
N LYS A 144 10.97 -13.82 3.49
CA LYS A 144 10.24 -15.05 3.78
C LYS A 144 9.25 -14.85 4.94
N ARG A 145 8.08 -15.49 4.86
CA ARG A 145 7.01 -15.44 5.87
C ARG A 145 7.53 -15.58 7.32
N ASP A 146 8.30 -16.62 7.61
CA ASP A 146 8.77 -16.89 8.98
C ASP A 146 9.77 -15.85 9.47
N THR A 147 10.62 -15.36 8.57
CA THR A 147 11.53 -14.26 8.85
C THR A 147 10.75 -12.97 9.12
N PHE A 148 9.70 -12.69 8.35
CA PHE A 148 8.87 -11.49 8.53
C PHE A 148 8.12 -11.50 9.87
N TYR A 149 7.61 -12.66 10.31
CA TYR A 149 7.05 -12.82 11.65
C TYR A 149 8.09 -12.77 12.76
N ARG A 150 9.30 -13.30 12.53
CA ARG A 150 10.40 -13.16 13.48
C ARG A 150 10.84 -11.72 13.64
N LEU A 151 10.91 -10.94 12.56
CA LEU A 151 11.18 -9.51 12.61
C LEU A 151 10.16 -8.77 13.45
N ARG A 152 8.86 -9.03 13.21
CA ARG A 152 7.77 -8.44 14.00
C ARG A 152 7.87 -8.77 15.49
N ARG A 153 8.26 -10.01 15.85
CA ARG A 153 8.34 -10.45 17.25
C ARG A 153 9.66 -10.08 17.93
N GLY A 154 10.75 -10.01 17.18
CA GLY A 154 12.10 -9.77 17.69
C GLY A 154 12.48 -8.30 17.79
N ASN A 155 11.75 -7.40 17.12
CA ASN A 155 11.95 -5.96 17.22
C ASN A 155 10.62 -5.26 17.58
N PRO A 156 10.47 -4.79 18.84
CA PRO A 156 9.25 -4.13 19.30
C PRO A 156 8.84 -2.91 18.47
N HIS A 157 9.80 -2.10 18.00
CA HIS A 157 9.53 -0.92 17.18
C HIS A 157 8.96 -1.30 15.80
N LEU A 158 9.52 -2.32 15.15
CA LEU A 158 8.96 -2.84 13.89
C LEU A 158 7.58 -3.46 14.12
N GLY A 159 7.40 -4.18 15.23
CA GLY A 159 6.12 -4.71 15.66
C GLY A 159 5.05 -3.64 15.81
N ALA A 160 5.38 -2.55 16.48
CA ALA A 160 4.51 -1.39 16.68
C ALA A 160 4.18 -0.71 15.34
N LEU A 161 5.15 -0.49 14.45
CA LEU A 161 4.90 0.10 13.12
C LEU A 161 3.95 -0.75 12.26
N PHE A 162 4.17 -2.06 12.21
CA PHE A 162 3.27 -2.95 11.48
C PHE A 162 1.87 -3.00 12.10
N GLY A 163 1.78 -2.99 13.43
CA GLY A 163 0.51 -2.90 14.16
C GLY A 163 -0.24 -1.60 13.85
N ALA A 164 0.45 -0.47 13.92
CA ALA A 164 -0.08 0.86 13.60
C ALA A 164 -0.60 0.95 12.16
N ALA A 165 0.16 0.43 11.18
CA ALA A 165 -0.29 0.38 9.79
C ALA A 165 -1.53 -0.47 9.58
N GLN A 166 -1.61 -1.63 10.23
CA GLN A 166 -2.81 -2.48 10.19
C GLN A 166 -4.01 -1.80 10.85
N ASN A 167 -3.80 -1.13 11.99
CA ASN A 167 -4.84 -0.43 12.73
C ASN A 167 -5.37 0.78 11.96
N LEU A 168 -4.49 1.59 11.38
CA LEU A 168 -4.88 2.73 10.55
C LEU A 168 -5.71 2.27 9.35
N ARG A 169 -5.28 1.21 8.66
CA ARG A 169 -6.05 0.58 7.58
C ARG A 169 -7.40 0.05 8.05
N ARG A 170 -7.49 -0.57 9.22
CA ARG A 170 -8.78 -1.03 9.78
C ARG A 170 -9.71 0.14 10.10
N ARG A 171 -9.18 1.25 10.62
CA ARG A 171 -9.95 2.47 10.91
C ARG A 171 -10.45 3.13 9.63
N SER A 172 -9.62 3.22 8.59
CA SER A 172 -10.01 3.78 7.29
C SER A 172 -11.01 2.91 6.52
N VAL A 173 -10.99 1.60 6.73
CA VAL A 173 -11.95 0.64 6.14
C VAL A 173 -13.21 0.50 7.00
N SER A 174 -13.26 1.04 8.22
CA SER A 174 -14.42 0.88 9.10
C SER A 174 -15.67 1.45 8.43
N PRO A 175 -16.65 0.60 8.05
CA PRO A 175 -17.89 1.09 7.47
C PRO A 175 -18.60 1.85 8.58
N GLY A 176 -19.18 2.99 8.23
CA GLY A 176 -20.11 3.71 9.09
C GLY A 176 -20.99 2.70 9.81
N ARG A 177 -20.89 2.71 11.14
CA ARG A 177 -21.81 2.05 12.07
C ARG A 177 -23.19 2.15 11.43
N LYS A 178 -23.78 1.00 11.05
CA LYS A 178 -25.12 0.92 10.47
C LYS A 178 -26.10 1.69 11.37
N ARG A 179 -26.27 3.00 11.14
CA ARG A 179 -27.52 3.67 11.45
C ARG A 179 -28.48 3.02 10.48
N LYS A 180 -29.37 2.19 11.00
CA LYS A 180 -30.60 1.81 10.32
C LYS A 180 -31.32 3.13 10.02
N ALA A 181 -30.97 3.79 8.92
CA ALA A 181 -31.86 4.71 8.28
C ALA A 181 -32.99 3.83 7.78
N GLU A 182 -34.16 4.03 8.37
CA GLU A 182 -35.43 3.51 7.86
C GLU A 182 -35.49 3.81 6.36
N LEU A 183 -35.24 2.79 5.54
CA LEU A 183 -35.44 2.87 4.11
C LEU A 183 -36.96 2.96 3.90
N LYS A 184 -37.48 4.19 3.78
CA LYS A 184 -38.75 4.44 3.12
C LYS A 184 -38.72 3.71 1.78
N GLY A 185 -39.62 2.76 1.62
CA GLY A 185 -39.67 1.83 0.51
C GLY A 185 -39.83 2.56 -0.82
N TYR A 186 -38.82 2.41 -1.68
CA TYR A 186 -38.99 2.63 -3.10
C TYR A 186 -39.37 1.29 -3.74
N ARG A 187 -40.58 1.23 -4.33
CA ARG A 187 -41.08 0.10 -5.09
C ARG A 187 -40.63 0.27 -6.54
N LEU A 188 -39.87 -0.69 -7.07
CA LEU A 188 -39.54 -0.72 -8.49
C LEU A 188 -40.82 -1.04 -9.29
N VAL A 189 -41.15 -0.16 -10.24
CA VAL A 189 -42.22 -0.36 -11.22
C VAL A 189 -41.56 -0.91 -12.48
N ARG A 190 -42.02 -2.08 -12.96
CA ARG A 190 -41.65 -2.58 -14.28
C ARG A 190 -42.36 -1.70 -15.31
N LEU A 191 -41.57 -1.00 -16.12
CA LEU A 191 -42.07 -0.42 -17.35
C LEU A 191 -42.09 -1.56 -18.38
N ASP A 192 -43.27 -2.05 -18.71
CA ASP A 192 -43.42 -2.93 -19.86
C ASP A 192 -43.00 -2.14 -21.11
N ALA A 193 -42.12 -2.75 -21.91
CA ALA A 193 -41.62 -2.18 -23.13
C ALA A 193 -42.79 -1.91 -24.07
N SER A 194 -42.96 -0.65 -24.47
CA SER A 194 -43.90 -0.28 -25.54
C SER A 194 -43.41 -0.94 -26.83
N GLU A 195 -44.24 -1.84 -27.35
CA GLU A 195 -44.02 -2.54 -28.62
C GLU A 195 -43.80 -1.51 -29.75
N PRO A 196 -42.78 -1.66 -30.62
CA PRO A 196 -42.60 -0.76 -31.75
C PRO A 196 -43.76 -0.93 -32.75
N PRO A 197 -44.20 0.16 -33.42
CA PRO A 197 -45.31 0.07 -34.36
C PRO A 197 -44.96 -0.86 -35.51
N ARG A 198 -45.85 -1.83 -35.76
CA ARG A 198 -45.85 -2.67 -36.97
C ARG A 198 -45.83 -1.75 -38.19
N ALA A 199 -44.84 -1.95 -39.05
CA ALA A 199 -44.87 -1.43 -40.40
C ALA A 199 -45.94 -2.22 -41.17
N ASP A 200 -46.98 -1.54 -41.64
CA ASP A 200 -47.91 -2.08 -42.63
C ASP A 200 -47.15 -2.35 -43.93
N PRO A 201 -47.23 -3.56 -44.49
CA PRO A 201 -46.80 -3.84 -45.85
C PRO A 201 -48.03 -3.77 -46.75
N ASP A 202 -48.19 -2.69 -47.51
CA ASP A 202 -48.98 -2.72 -48.74
C ASP A 202 -48.36 -1.77 -49.77
N ALA A 203 -47.67 -2.41 -50.72
CA ALA A 203 -47.42 -1.98 -52.08
C ALA A 203 -48.02 -3.05 -53.00
#